data_AF-A0A2T4J261-F1
#
_entry.id   AF-A0A2T4J261-F1
#
_cell.length_a   1.000
_cell.length_b   1.000
_cell.length_c   1.000
_cell.angle_alpha   90.00
_cell.angle_beta   90.00
_cell.angle_gamma   90.00
#
_symmetry.space_group_name_H-M   'P 1'
#
loop_
_entity.id
_entity.type
_entity.pdbx_description
1 polymer ?
#
loop_
_entity_poly.entity_id
_entity_poly.type
_entity_poly.pdbx_seq_one_letter_code
_entity_poly.pdbx_strand_id
1 'polypeptide(L)'
;MPDKVVTRFAPSPTGYLHIGGARTALFNWLYSKHTGGVMLLRIEDTDRERSTDAATAAILDGLSWLGLTWDGEPVSQFERAPRHREVAEELVRMGKAYYCYATPAELEAMREAARAKGLPPRYDGRWRDRDSSEAPAGAKGAIRIKAPTEGETVVHDRVQGEVRFPNKDLDDFIILRSDGNPTYMHAVVVDDHDMGVTHIIRGDDHLTNAARQTVIYRAMGWDVPSMSHIPLIHGADGAKLSKRHGALGVEAYRAMGYLPEALLNYLARLGWSHGDDEVMSIKDMIAWFDIGDVNKGAARFDFAKLEALNGVHMRRMSDADLFDIFIATLPYLEGGPAIAERLDDRRKAQLLAALPGLKERAKTLVELVDGAGFLFTERPLPIDEKAAALLAGEAREVLRGARDALKAISAGWTAAAAEAAIRDYALAGGYKLGTVAQPLRAALTGKSTSPGVFDVLAVLGREESLARIADQID
;
A
#
# COMPACT_ATOMS: atom_id res chain seq x y z
N MET A 1 -29.34 13.10 -14.97
CA MET A 1 -28.68 12.03 -14.20
C MET A 1 -27.71 12.72 -13.26
N PRO A 2 -27.49 12.27 -12.02
CA PRO A 2 -26.36 12.81 -11.26
C PRO A 2 -25.09 12.63 -12.10
N ASP A 3 -24.27 13.66 -12.19
CA ASP A 3 -23.03 13.60 -12.97
C ASP A 3 -22.16 12.46 -12.45
N LYS A 4 -21.63 11.65 -13.37
CA LYS A 4 -20.83 10.47 -13.04
C LYS A 4 -19.63 10.88 -12.19
N VAL A 5 -19.42 10.22 -11.05
CA VAL A 5 -18.25 10.48 -10.20
C VAL A 5 -16.97 10.07 -10.93
N VAL A 6 -16.05 11.02 -11.05
CA VAL A 6 -14.68 10.84 -11.55
C VAL A 6 -13.70 11.27 -10.47
N THR A 7 -12.94 10.31 -9.94
CA THR A 7 -11.80 10.53 -9.04
C THR A 7 -10.48 10.34 -9.79
N ARG A 8 -9.36 10.71 -9.17
CA ARG A 8 -8.03 10.41 -9.74
C ARG A 8 -6.94 10.23 -8.70
N PHE A 9 -6.09 9.24 -8.93
CA PHE A 9 -4.80 9.18 -8.25
C PHE A 9 -3.73 9.85 -9.12
N ALA A 10 -3.04 10.85 -8.55
CA ALA A 10 -2.09 11.68 -9.29
C ALA A 10 -0.68 11.68 -8.64
N PRO A 11 0.06 10.57 -8.64
CA PRO A 11 1.36 10.50 -7.99
C PRO A 11 2.48 11.12 -8.84
N SER A 12 3.44 11.80 -8.18
CA SER A 12 4.71 12.14 -8.81
C SER A 12 5.70 10.97 -8.69
N PRO A 13 6.30 10.48 -9.80
CA PRO A 13 7.11 9.26 -9.81
C PRO A 13 8.53 9.48 -9.26
N THR A 14 8.63 9.76 -7.96
CA THR A 14 9.89 10.08 -7.26
C THR A 14 10.48 8.87 -6.50
N GLY A 15 10.20 7.65 -6.97
CA GLY A 15 10.56 6.40 -6.31
C GLY A 15 9.40 5.40 -6.33
N TYR A 16 9.17 4.71 -5.21
CA TYR A 16 8.11 3.71 -5.05
C TYR A 16 6.76 4.31 -4.62
N LEU A 17 5.70 3.51 -4.74
CA LEU A 17 4.39 3.80 -4.15
C LEU A 17 4.47 3.62 -2.63
N HIS A 18 4.65 4.73 -1.91
CA HIS A 18 4.65 4.71 -0.45
C HIS A 18 3.24 4.49 0.12
N ILE A 19 3.17 4.01 1.36
CA ILE A 19 1.92 3.59 1.99
C ILE A 19 0.84 4.70 2.10
N GLY A 20 1.24 5.96 2.30
CA GLY A 20 0.33 7.10 2.28
C GLY A 20 -0.28 7.38 0.89
N GLY A 21 0.51 7.16 -0.17
CA GLY A 21 0.05 7.22 -1.55
C GLY A 21 -0.90 6.07 -1.85
N ALA A 22 -0.58 4.85 -1.40
CA ALA A 22 -1.45 3.69 -1.53
C ALA A 22 -2.82 3.90 -0.84
N ARG A 23 -2.85 4.49 0.36
CA ARG A 23 -4.12 4.86 1.03
C ARG A 23 -4.90 5.92 0.25
N THR A 24 -4.20 6.92 -0.32
CA THR A 24 -4.84 7.93 -1.17
C THR A 24 -5.45 7.30 -2.41
N ALA A 25 -4.74 6.39 -3.07
CA ALA A 25 -5.26 5.62 -4.21
C ALA A 25 -6.47 4.76 -3.78
N LEU A 26 -6.37 4.06 -2.65
CA LEU A 26 -7.46 3.26 -2.09
C LEU A 26 -8.73 4.08 -1.88
N PHE A 27 -8.65 5.28 -1.32
CA PHE A 27 -9.85 6.11 -1.10
C PHE A 27 -10.45 6.65 -2.40
N ASN A 28 -9.61 7.03 -3.38
CA ASN A 28 -10.11 7.39 -4.71
C ASN A 28 -10.82 6.21 -5.38
N TRP A 29 -10.28 5.00 -5.22
CA TRP A 29 -10.82 3.77 -5.77
C TRP A 29 -12.10 3.32 -5.06
N LEU A 30 -12.13 3.30 -3.73
CA LEU A 30 -13.32 2.95 -2.95
C LEU A 30 -14.46 3.90 -3.26
N TYR A 31 -14.20 5.21 -3.27
CA TYR A 31 -15.23 6.20 -3.56
C TYR A 31 -15.78 6.05 -4.99
N SER A 32 -14.92 5.79 -5.98
CA SER A 32 -15.38 5.55 -7.35
C SER A 32 -16.20 4.27 -7.46
N LYS A 33 -15.77 3.16 -6.83
CA LYS A 33 -16.53 1.91 -6.84
C LYS A 33 -17.86 2.02 -6.09
N HIS A 34 -17.87 2.66 -4.92
CA HIS A 34 -19.08 2.86 -4.11
C HIS A 34 -20.16 3.65 -4.88
N THR A 35 -19.74 4.68 -5.61
CA THR A 35 -20.63 5.59 -6.34
C THR A 35 -20.94 5.14 -7.78
N GLY A 36 -20.40 4.00 -8.23
CA GLY A 36 -20.49 3.56 -9.63
C GLY A 36 -19.76 4.48 -10.62
N GLY A 37 -18.80 5.26 -10.13
CA GLY A 37 -17.93 6.15 -10.87
C GLY A 37 -16.69 5.47 -11.45
N VAL A 38 -15.69 6.28 -11.78
CA VAL A 38 -14.39 5.83 -12.31
C VAL A 38 -13.23 6.48 -11.54
N MET A 39 -12.09 5.80 -11.49
CA MET A 39 -10.84 6.36 -10.98
C MET A 39 -9.82 6.44 -12.11
N LEU A 40 -9.32 7.64 -12.39
CA LEU A 40 -8.27 7.85 -13.38
C LEU A 40 -6.88 7.79 -12.73
N LEU A 41 -5.85 7.51 -13.52
CA LEU A 41 -4.45 7.58 -13.11
C LEU A 41 -3.71 8.64 -13.92
N ARG A 42 -3.06 9.58 -13.24
CA ARG A 42 -2.22 10.62 -13.85
C ARG A 42 -0.82 10.61 -13.22
N ILE A 43 0.21 10.43 -14.02
CA ILE A 43 1.59 10.49 -13.54
C ILE A 43 2.08 11.93 -13.62
N GLU A 44 2.38 12.54 -12.47
CA GLU A 44 2.88 13.93 -12.40
C GLU A 44 4.40 13.97 -12.60
N ASP A 45 4.84 13.64 -13.81
CA ASP A 45 6.23 13.46 -14.27
C ASP A 45 6.90 14.74 -14.80
N THR A 46 6.46 15.90 -14.33
CA THR A 46 6.99 17.21 -14.77
C THR A 46 8.42 17.48 -14.30
N ASP A 47 8.85 16.88 -13.20
CA ASP A 47 10.23 16.91 -12.71
C ASP A 47 11.02 15.75 -13.33
N ARG A 48 11.62 15.98 -14.51
CA ARG A 48 12.34 14.94 -15.29
C ARG A 48 13.60 14.40 -14.60
N GLU A 49 14.20 15.16 -13.67
CA GLU A 49 15.37 14.66 -12.93
C GLU A 49 14.97 13.58 -11.92
N ARG A 50 13.76 13.69 -11.36
CA ARG A 50 13.25 12.76 -10.35
C ARG A 50 12.30 11.70 -10.92
N SER A 51 11.71 11.96 -12.08
CA SER A 51 10.73 11.12 -12.74
C SER A 51 11.40 10.13 -13.67
N THR A 52 11.60 8.91 -13.19
CA THR A 52 12.21 7.82 -13.97
C THR A 52 11.16 6.79 -14.36
N ASP A 53 11.36 6.12 -15.50
CA ASP A 53 10.48 5.05 -15.96
C ASP A 53 10.38 3.92 -14.92
N ALA A 54 11.48 3.65 -14.21
CA ALA A 54 11.51 2.67 -13.12
C ALA A 54 10.62 3.09 -11.94
N ALA A 55 10.60 4.37 -11.57
CA ALA A 55 9.70 4.87 -10.51
C ALA A 55 8.23 4.80 -10.94
N THR A 56 7.93 5.15 -12.19
CA THR A 56 6.58 4.98 -12.75
C THR A 56 6.16 3.51 -12.72
N ALA A 57 7.02 2.59 -13.21
CA ALA A 57 6.75 1.15 -13.20
C ALA A 57 6.52 0.60 -11.78
N ALA A 58 7.31 1.04 -10.80
CA ALA A 58 7.14 0.65 -9.39
C ALA A 58 5.78 1.10 -8.82
N ILE A 59 5.29 2.28 -9.22
CA ILE A 59 3.96 2.75 -8.83
C ILE A 59 2.86 1.87 -9.44
N LEU A 60 2.97 1.55 -10.74
CA LEU A 60 2.01 0.73 -11.45
C LEU A 60 1.97 -0.71 -10.91
N ASP A 61 3.12 -1.32 -10.66
CA ASP A 61 3.22 -2.65 -10.03
C ASP A 61 2.58 -2.63 -8.64
N GLY A 62 2.88 -1.61 -7.83
CA GLY A 62 2.31 -1.44 -6.51
C GLY A 62 0.78 -1.33 -6.49
N LEU A 63 0.21 -0.52 -7.40
CA LEU A 63 -1.25 -0.41 -7.55
C LEU A 63 -1.86 -1.73 -8.03
N SER A 64 -1.22 -2.40 -8.99
CA SER A 64 -1.69 -3.67 -9.56
C SER A 64 -1.68 -4.79 -8.53
N TRP A 65 -0.61 -4.88 -7.72
CA TRP A 65 -0.52 -5.84 -6.62
C TRP A 65 -1.63 -5.64 -5.58
N LEU A 66 -1.95 -4.39 -5.26
CA LEU A 66 -3.05 -4.06 -4.36
C LEU A 66 -4.45 -4.27 -5.00
N GLY A 67 -4.54 -4.56 -6.29
CA GLY A 67 -5.82 -4.64 -7.00
C GLY A 67 -6.52 -3.28 -7.19
N LEU A 68 -5.80 -2.17 -7.04
CA LEU A 68 -6.32 -0.82 -7.21
C LEU A 68 -6.30 -0.41 -8.69
N THR A 69 -7.26 -0.91 -9.45
CA THR A 69 -7.40 -0.66 -10.89
C THR A 69 -7.84 0.78 -11.20
N TRP A 70 -7.35 1.35 -12.29
CA TRP A 70 -7.84 2.62 -12.85
C TRP A 70 -8.52 2.42 -14.20
N ASP A 71 -9.31 3.41 -14.61
CA ASP A 71 -10.02 3.45 -15.88
C ASP A 71 -9.20 4.23 -16.94
N GLY A 72 -9.09 3.65 -18.13
CA GLY A 72 -8.29 4.23 -19.23
C GLY A 72 -6.78 4.04 -19.05
N GLU A 73 -6.01 4.72 -19.90
CA GLU A 73 -4.54 4.70 -19.83
C GLU A 73 -4.00 5.72 -18.83
N PRO A 74 -2.87 5.44 -18.16
CA PRO A 74 -2.18 6.44 -17.34
C PRO A 74 -1.82 7.67 -18.17
N VAL A 75 -2.18 8.86 -17.68
CA VAL A 75 -1.90 10.13 -18.36
C VAL A 75 -0.56 10.70 -17.88
N SER A 76 0.39 10.98 -18.78
CA SER A 76 1.58 11.76 -18.46
C SER A 76 1.23 13.25 -18.39
N GLN A 77 1.59 13.91 -17.27
CA GLN A 77 1.42 15.35 -17.13
C GLN A 77 2.45 16.11 -17.97
N PHE A 78 3.66 15.57 -18.12
CA PHE A 78 4.73 16.16 -18.93
C PHE A 78 4.31 16.28 -20.41
N GLU A 79 3.72 15.24 -20.99
CA GLU A 79 3.23 15.24 -22.37
C GLU A 79 2.15 16.31 -22.63
N ARG A 80 1.49 16.77 -21.57
CA ARG A 80 0.42 17.77 -21.62
C ARG A 80 0.90 19.21 -21.39
N ALA A 81 2.21 19.43 -21.25
CA ALA A 81 2.78 20.77 -21.09
C ALA A 81 2.35 21.80 -22.18
N PRO A 82 2.18 21.43 -23.48
CA PRO A 82 1.63 22.36 -24.48
C PRO A 82 0.22 22.84 -24.15
N ARG A 83 -0.65 21.95 -23.68
CA ARG A 83 -2.01 22.28 -23.26
C ARG A 83 -2.02 23.17 -22.02
N HIS A 84 -1.14 22.90 -21.05
CA HIS A 84 -1.01 23.77 -19.88
C HIS A 84 -0.59 25.19 -20.27
N ARG A 85 0.37 25.33 -21.19
CA ARG A 85 0.79 26.62 -21.73
C ARG A 85 -0.36 27.35 -22.41
N GLU A 86 -1.09 26.67 -23.29
CA GLU A 86 -2.25 27.22 -24.00
C GLU A 86 -3.24 27.89 -23.03
N VAL A 87 -3.58 27.21 -21.94
CA VAL A 87 -4.50 27.74 -20.91
C VAL A 87 -3.89 28.92 -20.14
N ALA A 88 -2.59 28.88 -19.83
CA ALA A 88 -1.93 30.00 -19.16
C ALA A 88 -1.95 31.27 -20.04
N GLU A 89 -1.72 31.11 -21.34
CA GLU A 89 -1.79 32.20 -22.32
C GLU A 89 -3.23 32.68 -22.55
N GLU A 90 -4.22 31.79 -22.49
CA GLU A 90 -5.64 32.16 -22.51
C GLU A 90 -6.01 33.03 -21.31
N LEU A 91 -5.56 32.67 -20.10
CA LEU A 91 -5.76 33.52 -18.92
C LEU A 91 -5.18 34.93 -19.10
N VAL A 92 -4.06 35.05 -19.81
CA VAL A 92 -3.49 36.37 -20.17
C VAL A 92 -4.41 37.12 -21.14
N ARG A 93 -4.90 36.45 -22.19
CA ARG A 93 -5.85 37.05 -23.15
C ARG A 93 -7.15 37.51 -22.48
N MET A 94 -7.64 36.77 -21.48
CA MET A 94 -8.81 37.12 -20.68
C MET A 94 -8.54 38.22 -19.63
N GLY A 95 -7.30 38.71 -19.51
CA GLY A 95 -6.90 39.68 -18.49
C GLY A 95 -6.93 39.12 -17.05
N LYS A 96 -6.96 37.79 -16.90
CA LYS A 96 -6.96 37.07 -15.62
C LYS A 96 -5.57 36.61 -15.19
N ALA A 97 -4.58 36.73 -16.07
CA ALA A 97 -3.16 36.54 -15.79
C ALA A 97 -2.34 37.62 -16.52
N TYR A 98 -1.05 37.70 -16.22
CA TYR A 98 -0.14 38.67 -16.82
C TYR A 98 1.30 38.15 -16.86
N TYR A 99 2.11 38.72 -17.77
CA TYR A 99 3.54 38.45 -17.83
C TYR A 99 4.28 39.22 -16.73
N CYS A 100 5.13 38.51 -16.00
CA CYS A 100 5.97 39.03 -14.93
C CYS A 100 7.44 38.89 -15.32
N TYR A 101 8.16 40.01 -15.28
CA TYR A 101 9.57 40.10 -15.62
C TYR A 101 10.45 40.38 -14.39
N ALA A 102 9.93 40.14 -13.19
CA ALA A 102 10.70 40.24 -11.97
C ALA A 102 11.83 39.20 -11.97
N THR A 103 13.06 39.65 -11.80
CA THR A 103 14.26 38.83 -11.79
C THR A 103 14.35 37.98 -10.51
N PRO A 104 15.09 36.86 -10.53
CA PRO A 104 15.36 36.09 -9.31
C PRO A 104 15.97 36.93 -8.18
N ALA A 105 16.85 37.88 -8.51
CA ALA A 105 17.47 38.79 -7.53
C ALA A 105 16.44 39.73 -6.88
N GLU A 106 15.50 40.28 -7.66
CA GLU A 106 14.41 41.08 -7.10
C GLU A 106 13.48 40.25 -6.20
N LEU A 107 13.14 39.03 -6.63
CA LEU A 107 12.31 38.12 -5.84
C LEU A 107 13.00 37.73 -4.52
N GLU A 108 14.32 37.54 -4.53
CA GLU A 108 15.08 37.25 -3.32
C GLU A 108 15.14 38.47 -2.38
N ALA A 109 15.37 39.67 -2.93
CA ALA A 109 15.31 40.90 -2.15
C ALA A 109 13.94 41.11 -1.48
N MET A 110 12.83 40.76 -2.17
CA MET A 110 11.49 40.78 -1.57
C MET A 110 11.37 39.81 -0.40
N ARG A 111 11.89 38.58 -0.54
CA ARG A 111 11.85 37.56 0.52
C ARG A 111 12.63 38.00 1.76
N GLU A 112 13.84 38.55 1.57
CA GLU A 112 14.65 39.05 2.68
C GLU A 112 13.99 40.26 3.36
N ALA A 113 13.39 41.18 2.59
CA ALA A 113 12.64 42.31 3.15
C ALA A 113 11.40 41.87 3.96
N ALA A 114 10.69 40.83 3.52
CA ALA A 114 9.57 40.24 4.26
C ALA A 114 10.06 39.55 5.54
N ARG A 115 11.13 38.75 5.45
CA ARG A 115 11.74 38.06 6.60
C ARG A 115 12.22 39.05 7.66
N ALA A 116 12.88 40.14 7.26
CA ALA A 116 13.32 41.21 8.17
C ALA A 116 12.17 41.88 8.93
N LYS A 117 10.95 41.82 8.39
CA LYS A 117 9.72 42.37 9.00
C LYS A 117 8.88 41.30 9.72
N GLY A 118 9.33 40.04 9.75
CA GLY A 118 8.54 38.92 10.30
C GLY A 118 7.27 38.61 9.50
N LEU A 119 7.20 39.01 8.23
CA LEU A 119 6.06 38.79 7.35
C LEU A 119 6.30 37.56 6.46
N PRO A 120 5.25 36.81 6.08
CA PRO A 120 5.38 35.75 5.09
C PRO A 120 5.91 36.29 3.75
N PRO A 121 6.84 35.60 3.07
CA PRO A 121 7.33 36.02 1.77
C PRO A 121 6.20 35.95 0.74
N ARG A 122 5.94 37.06 0.03
CA ARG A 122 4.91 37.16 -1.00
C ARG A 122 5.40 37.99 -2.17
N TYR A 123 4.86 37.70 -3.34
CA TYR A 123 5.05 38.58 -4.48
C TYR A 123 4.23 39.87 -4.30
N ASP A 124 4.84 41.02 -4.61
CA ASP A 124 4.28 42.36 -4.37
C ASP A 124 3.34 42.85 -5.47
N GLY A 125 3.09 42.05 -6.52
CA GLY A 125 2.22 42.44 -7.62
C GLY A 125 2.86 43.45 -8.57
N ARG A 126 4.17 43.74 -8.51
CA ARG A 126 4.75 44.88 -9.26
C ARG A 126 4.50 44.89 -10.77
N TRP A 127 4.31 43.73 -11.40
CA TRP A 127 4.01 43.61 -12.84
C TRP A 127 2.51 43.42 -13.15
N ARG A 128 1.63 43.39 -12.14
CA ARG A 128 0.21 43.01 -12.28
C ARG A 128 -0.56 43.90 -13.25
N ASP A 129 -0.32 45.21 -13.16
CA ASP A 129 -1.05 46.23 -13.93
C ASP A 129 -0.10 47.14 -14.72
N ARG A 130 1.15 46.69 -14.94
CA ARG A 130 2.13 47.39 -15.80
C ARG A 130 1.96 47.00 -17.25
N ASP A 131 2.40 47.88 -18.14
CA ASP A 131 2.49 47.54 -19.56
C ASP A 131 3.66 46.58 -19.80
N SER A 132 3.41 45.52 -20.57
CA SER A 132 4.44 44.59 -21.02
C SER A 132 5.54 45.26 -21.84
N SER A 133 5.30 46.42 -22.46
CA SER A 133 6.31 47.19 -23.19
C SER A 133 7.41 47.76 -22.28
N GLU A 134 7.17 47.84 -20.96
CA GLU A 134 8.19 48.24 -19.98
C GLU A 134 9.20 47.12 -19.70
N ALA A 135 8.96 45.91 -20.20
CA ALA A 135 9.86 44.77 -20.00
C ALA A 135 11.22 44.98 -20.69
N PRO A 136 12.32 44.49 -20.10
CA PRO A 136 13.61 44.50 -20.77
C PRO A 136 13.53 43.80 -22.13
N ALA A 137 14.19 44.37 -23.14
CA ALA A 137 14.16 43.83 -24.50
C ALA A 137 14.60 42.36 -24.53
N GLY A 138 13.77 41.49 -25.11
CA GLY A 138 14.03 40.06 -25.22
C GLY A 138 13.81 39.24 -23.94
N ALA A 139 13.34 39.84 -22.84
CA ALA A 139 13.04 39.12 -21.61
C ALA A 139 11.88 38.13 -21.81
N LYS A 140 12.10 36.87 -21.43
CA LYS A 140 11.04 35.88 -21.32
C LYS A 140 10.40 35.98 -19.94
N GLY A 141 9.18 36.48 -19.88
CA GLY A 141 8.42 36.63 -18.63
C GLY A 141 7.82 35.30 -18.17
N ALA A 142 7.68 35.12 -16.86
CA ALA A 142 6.81 34.09 -16.31
C ALA A 142 5.35 34.58 -16.36
N ILE A 143 4.37 33.68 -16.44
CA ILE A 143 2.95 34.05 -16.33
C ILE A 143 2.49 33.88 -14.88
N ARG A 144 1.94 34.94 -14.30
CA ARG A 144 1.30 34.94 -12.98
C ARG A 144 -0.20 35.13 -13.10
N ILE A 145 -0.97 34.44 -12.27
CA ILE A 145 -2.42 34.65 -12.20
C ILE A 145 -2.74 35.92 -11.42
N LYS A 146 -3.79 36.66 -11.80
CA LYS A 146 -4.35 37.77 -11.03
C LYS A 146 -5.26 37.21 -9.93
N ALA A 147 -4.67 36.77 -8.82
CA ALA A 147 -5.45 36.30 -7.68
C ALA A 147 -6.27 37.47 -7.09
N PRO A 148 -7.49 37.22 -6.57
CA PRO A 148 -8.23 38.25 -5.84
C PRO A 148 -7.38 38.83 -4.69
N THR A 149 -7.48 40.13 -4.45
CA THR A 149 -6.71 40.82 -3.40
C THR A 149 -7.52 41.08 -2.13
N GLU A 150 -8.84 41.13 -2.25
CA GLU A 150 -9.79 41.41 -1.18
C GLU A 150 -10.73 40.22 -0.92
N GLY A 151 -11.34 40.19 0.26
CA GLY A 151 -12.22 39.11 0.68
C GLY A 151 -11.47 37.81 1.00
N GLU A 152 -12.13 36.69 0.75
CA GLU A 152 -11.64 35.36 1.09
C GLU A 152 -11.95 34.33 0.01
N THR A 153 -11.09 33.32 -0.08
CA THR A 153 -11.35 32.09 -0.83
C THR A 153 -11.75 31.01 0.15
N VAL A 154 -12.98 30.51 0.02
CA VAL A 154 -13.53 29.43 0.83
C VAL A 154 -13.37 28.11 0.11
N VAL A 155 -12.81 27.11 0.78
CA VAL A 155 -12.75 25.71 0.36
C VAL A 155 -13.74 24.92 1.24
N HIS A 156 -14.77 24.38 0.62
CA HIS A 156 -15.73 23.48 1.28
C HIS A 156 -15.21 22.05 1.18
N ASP A 157 -14.37 21.65 2.14
CA ASP A 157 -13.77 20.31 2.15
C ASP A 157 -14.69 19.28 2.80
N ARG A 158 -14.85 18.11 2.18
CA ARG A 158 -15.71 17.05 2.74
C ARG A 158 -15.13 16.37 3.98
N VAL A 159 -13.84 16.50 4.25
CA VAL A 159 -13.16 15.91 5.41
C VAL A 159 -12.80 16.98 6.43
N GLN A 160 -12.10 18.04 6.01
CA GLN A 160 -11.62 19.10 6.90
C GLN A 160 -12.73 20.09 7.29
N GLY A 161 -13.83 20.12 6.53
CA GLY A 161 -14.91 21.09 6.67
C GLY A 161 -14.64 22.38 5.90
N GLU A 162 -15.32 23.46 6.30
CA GLU A 162 -15.13 24.75 5.67
C GLU A 162 -13.81 25.41 6.13
N VAL A 163 -12.95 25.74 5.17
CA VAL A 163 -11.66 26.40 5.41
C VAL A 163 -11.60 27.70 4.62
N ARG A 164 -11.34 28.81 5.32
CA ARG A 164 -11.34 30.16 4.76
C ARG A 164 -9.92 30.71 4.67
N PHE A 165 -9.54 31.17 3.50
CA PHE A 165 -8.23 31.76 3.23
C PHE A 165 -8.40 33.23 2.85
N PRO A 166 -7.82 34.18 3.62
CA PRO A 166 -7.82 35.58 3.22
C PRO A 166 -7.13 35.75 1.86
N ASN A 167 -7.77 36.42 0.92
CA ASN A 167 -7.25 36.55 -0.45
C ASN A 167 -5.91 37.30 -0.51
N LYS A 168 -5.69 38.24 0.42
CA LYS A 168 -4.39 38.90 0.64
C LYS A 168 -3.23 37.92 0.90
N ASP A 169 -3.52 36.69 1.32
CA ASP A 169 -2.55 35.65 1.65
C ASP A 169 -2.21 34.71 0.49
N LEU A 170 -2.97 34.76 -0.62
CA LEU A 170 -2.81 33.83 -1.74
C LEU A 170 -1.86 34.31 -2.84
N ASP A 171 -1.47 35.59 -2.86
CA ASP A 171 -0.57 36.26 -3.81
C ASP A 171 -0.73 35.92 -5.31
N ASP A 172 -0.09 36.69 -6.20
CA ASP A 172 -0.10 36.38 -7.63
C ASP A 172 0.96 35.32 -7.92
N PHE A 173 0.59 34.05 -7.79
CA PHE A 173 1.51 32.95 -8.01
C PHE A 173 1.75 32.64 -9.49
N ILE A 174 2.91 32.05 -9.75
CA ILE A 174 3.33 31.66 -11.10
C ILE A 174 2.50 30.45 -11.55
N ILE A 175 1.90 30.54 -12.73
CA ILE A 175 1.21 29.43 -13.42
C ILE A 175 2.02 28.86 -14.58
N LEU A 176 2.88 29.68 -15.20
CA LEU A 176 3.85 29.26 -16.21
C LEU A 176 5.20 29.91 -15.92
N ARG A 177 6.27 29.12 -15.86
CA ARG A 177 7.64 29.61 -15.63
C ARG A 177 8.18 30.30 -16.89
N SER A 178 9.27 31.07 -16.76
CA SER A 178 9.91 31.80 -17.87
C SER A 178 10.59 30.89 -18.91
N ASP A 179 10.96 29.66 -18.52
CA ASP A 179 11.36 28.59 -19.44
C ASP A 179 10.15 27.97 -20.18
N GLY A 180 8.94 28.36 -19.77
CA GLY A 180 7.68 27.92 -20.32
C GLY A 180 7.15 26.59 -19.77
N ASN A 181 7.78 26.04 -18.72
CA ASN A 181 7.23 24.88 -18.03
C ASN A 181 6.06 25.30 -17.11
N PRO A 182 4.95 24.55 -17.09
CA PRO A 182 3.85 24.82 -16.18
C PRO A 182 4.25 24.57 -14.72
N THR A 183 3.62 25.28 -13.79
CA THR A 183 3.76 24.97 -12.37
C THR A 183 2.75 23.89 -11.97
N TYR A 184 3.04 23.17 -10.88
CA TYR A 184 2.11 22.20 -10.29
C TYR A 184 0.70 22.78 -10.08
N MET A 185 0.61 24.02 -9.56
CA MET A 185 -0.69 24.67 -9.30
C MET A 185 -1.54 24.77 -10.55
N HIS A 186 -0.92 25.00 -11.71
CA HIS A 186 -1.60 25.18 -12.98
C HIS A 186 -1.87 23.85 -13.68
N ALA A 187 -0.85 23.02 -13.85
CA ALA A 187 -0.95 21.76 -14.57
C ALA A 187 -2.05 20.86 -13.99
N VAL A 188 -2.10 20.73 -12.66
CA VAL A 188 -3.09 19.88 -11.98
C VAL A 188 -4.53 20.35 -12.21
N VAL A 189 -4.78 21.66 -12.30
CA VAL A 189 -6.12 22.22 -12.52
C VAL A 189 -6.56 22.02 -13.96
N VAL A 190 -5.66 22.28 -14.91
CA VAL A 190 -5.95 22.05 -16.34
C VAL A 190 -6.23 20.57 -16.59
N ASP A 191 -5.44 19.67 -16.00
CA ASP A 191 -5.64 18.24 -16.17
C ASP A 191 -6.90 17.74 -15.46
N ASP A 192 -7.16 18.17 -14.22
CA ASP A 192 -8.38 17.79 -13.52
C ASP A 192 -9.64 18.27 -14.29
N HIS A 193 -9.61 19.48 -14.88
CA HIS A 193 -10.69 19.96 -15.76
C HIS A 193 -10.83 19.14 -17.05
N ASP A 194 -9.75 19.02 -17.84
CA ASP A 194 -9.78 18.32 -19.13
C ASP A 194 -10.10 16.81 -18.97
N MET A 195 -9.76 16.21 -17.83
CA MET A 195 -10.09 14.81 -17.50
C MET A 195 -11.50 14.65 -16.89
N GLY A 196 -12.24 15.74 -16.68
CA GLY A 196 -13.58 15.70 -16.09
C GLY A 196 -13.60 15.25 -14.63
N VAL A 197 -12.53 15.51 -13.86
CA VAL A 197 -12.46 15.15 -12.45
C VAL A 197 -13.52 15.91 -11.67
N THR A 198 -14.37 15.16 -10.97
CA THR A 198 -15.46 15.71 -10.14
C THR A 198 -15.11 15.74 -8.66
N HIS A 199 -14.21 14.86 -8.22
CA HIS A 199 -13.83 14.68 -6.82
C HIS A 199 -12.31 14.53 -6.70
N ILE A 200 -11.69 15.44 -5.95
CA ILE A 200 -10.26 15.44 -5.65
C ILE A 200 -10.07 14.93 -4.21
N ILE A 201 -9.56 13.72 -4.06
CA ILE A 201 -9.22 13.11 -2.77
C ILE A 201 -7.70 13.00 -2.67
N ARG A 202 -7.08 13.71 -1.72
CA ARG A 202 -5.61 13.77 -1.55
C ARG A 202 -5.21 14.13 -0.12
N GLY A 203 -3.92 14.06 0.22
CA GLY A 203 -3.39 14.42 1.54
C GLY A 203 -3.65 15.89 1.92
N ASP A 204 -3.86 16.15 3.21
CA ASP A 204 -4.12 17.48 3.79
C ASP A 204 -2.93 18.45 3.75
N ASP A 205 -1.73 17.96 3.44
CA ASP A 205 -0.59 18.81 3.07
C ASP A 205 -0.81 19.60 1.78
N HIS A 206 -1.85 19.27 1.00
CA HIS A 206 -2.29 20.03 -0.16
C HIS A 206 -3.52 20.93 0.09
N LEU A 207 -4.00 21.06 1.33
CA LEU A 207 -5.18 21.87 1.64
C LEU A 207 -4.97 23.36 1.29
N THR A 208 -3.81 23.93 1.58
CA THR A 208 -3.48 25.31 1.17
C THR A 208 -3.41 25.46 -0.35
N ASN A 209 -3.00 24.40 -1.07
CA ASN A 209 -2.96 24.41 -2.53
C ASN A 209 -4.37 24.42 -3.12
N ALA A 210 -5.37 23.84 -2.44
CA ALA A 210 -6.77 23.86 -2.86
C ALA A 210 -7.30 25.29 -3.05
N ALA A 211 -6.96 26.20 -2.14
CA ALA A 211 -7.35 27.60 -2.25
C ALA A 211 -6.75 28.27 -3.50
N ARG A 212 -5.45 28.04 -3.76
CA ARG A 212 -4.77 28.56 -4.95
C ARG A 212 -5.33 27.96 -6.24
N GLN A 213 -5.59 26.66 -6.25
CA GLN A 213 -6.17 25.96 -7.41
C GLN A 213 -7.60 26.44 -7.70
N THR A 214 -8.38 26.73 -6.66
CA THR A 214 -9.73 27.31 -6.77
C THR A 214 -9.71 28.66 -7.51
N VAL A 215 -8.66 29.47 -7.31
CA VAL A 215 -8.49 30.74 -8.06
C VAL A 215 -8.37 30.48 -9.56
N ILE A 216 -7.64 29.44 -9.98
CA ILE A 216 -7.45 29.10 -11.40
C ILE A 216 -8.76 28.61 -12.02
N TYR A 217 -9.47 27.69 -11.36
CA TYR A 217 -10.80 27.23 -11.81
C TYR A 217 -11.76 28.41 -12.03
N ARG A 218 -11.89 29.29 -11.02
CA ARG A 218 -12.77 30.47 -11.09
C ARG A 218 -12.32 31.47 -12.15
N ALA A 219 -11.02 31.66 -12.35
CA ALA A 219 -10.49 32.56 -13.36
C ALA A 219 -10.83 32.10 -14.79
N MET A 220 -10.81 30.79 -15.03
CA MET A 220 -11.25 30.18 -16.29
C MET A 220 -12.78 30.07 -16.43
N GLY A 221 -13.54 30.30 -15.35
CA GLY A 221 -14.98 30.05 -15.33
C GLY A 221 -15.35 28.56 -15.32
N TRP A 222 -14.44 27.71 -14.84
CA TRP A 222 -14.65 26.28 -14.69
C TRP A 222 -15.25 25.92 -13.33
N ASP A 223 -15.99 24.82 -13.29
CA ASP A 223 -16.50 24.26 -12.05
C ASP A 223 -15.36 23.76 -11.16
N VAL A 224 -15.46 24.03 -9.86
CA VAL A 224 -14.48 23.58 -8.87
C VAL A 224 -14.90 22.16 -8.42
N PRO A 225 -14.06 21.13 -8.60
CA PRO A 225 -14.38 19.78 -8.14
C PRO A 225 -14.59 19.74 -6.63
N SER A 226 -15.38 18.79 -6.15
CA SER A 226 -15.47 18.52 -4.71
C SER A 226 -14.09 18.12 -4.19
N MET A 227 -13.65 18.72 -3.08
CA MET A 227 -12.33 18.45 -2.51
C MET A 227 -12.44 17.74 -1.17
N SER A 228 -11.49 16.83 -0.92
CA SER A 228 -11.41 16.04 0.30
C SER A 228 -9.95 15.85 0.68
N HIS A 229 -9.54 16.45 1.80
CA HIS A 229 -8.17 16.45 2.25
C HIS A 229 -7.97 15.50 3.43
N ILE A 230 -7.37 14.34 3.17
CA ILE A 230 -7.23 13.26 4.16
C ILE A 230 -6.01 13.47 5.06
N PRO A 231 -6.13 13.28 6.39
CA PRO A 231 -5.02 13.48 7.32
C PRO A 231 -3.87 12.53 7.07
N LEU A 232 -2.63 13.02 7.14
CA LEU A 232 -1.44 12.20 6.91
C LEU A 232 -1.30 11.03 7.91
N ILE A 233 -0.56 10.00 7.48
CA ILE A 233 -0.19 8.87 8.34
C ILE A 233 1.03 9.27 9.17
N HIS A 234 0.95 9.04 10.47
CA HIS A 234 2.05 9.26 11.39
C HIS A 234 2.72 7.93 11.77
N GLY A 235 4.02 7.97 12.01
CA GLY A 235 4.79 6.85 12.52
C GLY A 235 4.50 6.57 13.99
N ALA A 236 5.12 5.52 14.53
CA ALA A 236 4.98 5.16 15.94
C ALA A 236 5.54 6.23 16.90
N ASP A 237 6.45 7.07 16.43
CA ASP A 237 7.00 8.22 17.13
C ASP A 237 6.07 9.46 17.11
N GLY A 238 4.92 9.37 16.41
CA GLY A 238 3.98 10.48 16.23
C GLY A 238 4.41 11.49 15.16
N ALA A 239 5.58 11.34 14.56
CA ALA A 239 6.03 12.17 13.45
C ALA A 239 5.36 11.76 12.13
N LYS A 240 5.33 12.67 11.15
CA LYS A 240 4.85 12.33 9.79
C LYS A 240 5.66 11.15 9.25
N LEU A 241 4.97 10.08 8.87
CA LEU A 241 5.61 8.94 8.22
C LEU A 241 6.11 9.42 6.85
N SER A 242 7.44 9.49 6.70
CA SER A 242 8.09 10.05 5.52
C SER A 242 9.08 9.06 4.92
N LYS A 243 9.43 9.23 3.63
CA LYS A 243 10.46 8.42 2.96
C LYS A 243 11.80 8.40 3.72
N ARG A 244 12.10 9.45 4.50
CA ARG A 244 13.32 9.57 5.33
C ARG A 244 13.17 9.01 6.74
N HIS A 245 11.94 8.76 7.18
CA HIS A 245 11.59 8.28 8.53
C HIS A 245 10.82 6.95 8.47
N GLY A 246 11.19 6.06 7.54
CA GLY A 246 10.68 4.68 7.52
C GLY A 246 9.34 4.46 6.80
N ALA A 247 8.87 5.39 5.95
CA ALA A 247 7.77 5.09 5.03
C ALA A 247 8.25 4.08 3.99
N LEU A 248 7.85 2.81 4.17
CA LEU A 248 8.13 1.75 3.20
C LEU A 248 7.23 1.89 1.97
N GLY A 249 7.75 1.44 0.83
CA GLY A 249 6.94 1.19 -0.35
C GLY A 249 6.09 -0.06 -0.18
N VAL A 250 4.99 -0.14 -0.93
CA VAL A 250 4.07 -1.29 -0.92
C VAL A 250 4.78 -2.61 -1.24
N GLU A 251 5.82 -2.56 -2.07
CA GLU A 251 6.67 -3.71 -2.43
C GLU A 251 7.36 -4.33 -1.22
N ALA A 252 7.71 -3.53 -0.21
CA ALA A 252 8.28 -4.06 1.03
C ALA A 252 7.26 -4.85 1.84
N TYR A 253 5.99 -4.43 1.85
CA TYR A 253 4.91 -5.18 2.54
C TYR A 253 4.61 -6.50 1.84
N ARG A 254 4.70 -6.52 0.50
CA ARG A 254 4.67 -7.76 -0.29
C ARG A 254 5.81 -8.70 0.10
N ALA A 255 7.04 -8.19 0.18
CA ALA A 255 8.23 -8.96 0.57
C ALA A 255 8.18 -9.45 2.03
N MET A 256 7.50 -8.72 2.92
CA MET A 256 7.20 -9.14 4.30
C MET A 256 6.07 -10.19 4.37
N GLY A 257 5.44 -10.54 3.24
CA GLY A 257 4.40 -11.57 3.18
C GLY A 257 3.03 -11.10 3.67
N TYR A 258 2.73 -9.81 3.62
CA TYR A 258 1.36 -9.32 3.84
C TYR A 258 0.48 -9.59 2.62
N LEU A 259 -0.79 -9.92 2.86
CA LEU A 259 -1.81 -10.04 1.82
C LEU A 259 -2.24 -8.64 1.36
N PRO A 260 -2.52 -8.44 0.05
CA PRO A 260 -2.99 -7.16 -0.46
C PRO A 260 -4.32 -6.74 0.20
N GLU A 261 -5.27 -7.66 0.37
CA GLU A 261 -6.57 -7.36 1.00
C GLU A 261 -6.43 -6.93 2.47
N ALA A 262 -5.52 -7.57 3.21
CA ALA A 262 -5.26 -7.22 4.60
C ALA A 262 -4.62 -5.84 4.71
N LEU A 263 -3.68 -5.51 3.81
CA LEU A 263 -3.07 -4.19 3.76
C LEU A 263 -4.09 -3.13 3.39
N LEU A 264 -4.98 -3.38 2.43
CA LEU A 264 -6.06 -2.46 2.08
C LEU A 264 -7.05 -2.26 3.23
N ASN A 265 -7.48 -3.32 3.92
CA ASN A 265 -8.32 -3.22 5.12
C ASN A 265 -7.63 -2.37 6.19
N TYR A 266 -6.34 -2.61 6.43
CA TYR A 266 -5.59 -1.83 7.41
C TYR A 266 -5.52 -0.34 7.03
N LEU A 267 -5.21 -0.04 5.76
CA LEU A 267 -5.14 1.33 5.26
C LEU A 267 -6.49 2.04 5.30
N ALA A 268 -7.58 1.33 5.03
CA ALA A 268 -8.92 1.87 5.18
C ALA A 268 -9.19 2.29 6.63
N ARG A 269 -8.83 1.45 7.60
CA ARG A 269 -8.95 1.76 9.04
C ARG A 269 -8.06 2.91 9.49
N LEU A 270 -7.02 3.28 8.73
CA LEU A 270 -6.18 4.45 8.98
C LEU A 270 -6.85 5.76 8.48
N GLY A 271 -7.97 6.11 9.08
CA GLY A 271 -8.68 7.36 8.82
C GLY A 271 -10.16 7.18 8.54
N TRP A 272 -10.65 5.96 8.33
CA TRP A 272 -12.08 5.68 8.12
C TRP A 272 -12.55 4.51 9.00
N SER A 273 -13.84 4.50 9.34
CA SER A 273 -14.47 3.50 10.20
C SER A 273 -15.91 3.26 9.78
N HIS A 274 -16.37 2.01 9.90
CA HIS A 274 -17.78 1.65 9.87
C HIS A 274 -18.14 0.99 11.19
N GLY A 275 -18.74 1.74 12.12
CA GLY A 275 -19.00 1.27 13.49
C GLY A 275 -17.74 0.67 14.16
N ASP A 276 -17.89 -0.54 14.68
CA ASP A 276 -16.82 -1.31 15.34
C ASP A 276 -16.15 -2.36 14.42
N ASP A 277 -16.44 -2.34 13.11
CA ASP A 277 -15.90 -3.32 12.16
C ASP A 277 -14.40 -3.11 11.93
N GLU A 278 -13.59 -4.10 12.31
CA GLU A 278 -12.14 -4.09 12.12
C GLU A 278 -11.67 -4.94 10.94
N VAL A 279 -12.43 -5.99 10.60
CA VAL A 279 -12.07 -6.97 9.56
C VAL A 279 -13.10 -6.91 8.44
N MET A 280 -12.70 -6.33 7.31
CA MET A 280 -13.58 -5.96 6.21
C MET A 280 -13.09 -6.61 4.93
N SER A 281 -14.00 -7.21 4.16
CA SER A 281 -13.67 -7.61 2.80
C SER A 281 -13.59 -6.40 1.87
N ILE A 282 -13.01 -6.58 0.67
CA ILE A 282 -13.03 -5.55 -0.37
C ILE A 282 -14.47 -5.17 -0.74
N LYS A 283 -15.38 -6.14 -0.79
CA LYS A 283 -16.80 -5.92 -1.07
C LYS A 283 -17.45 -5.04 -0.01
N ASP A 284 -17.14 -5.30 1.26
CA ASP A 284 -17.65 -4.51 2.38
C ASP A 284 -17.14 -3.07 2.33
N MET A 285 -15.83 -2.89 2.12
CA MET A 285 -15.23 -1.55 1.98
C MET A 285 -15.87 -0.78 0.81
N ILE A 286 -16.11 -1.42 -0.34
CA ILE A 286 -16.82 -0.76 -1.45
C ILE A 286 -18.26 -0.41 -1.06
N ALA A 287 -18.97 -1.31 -0.39
CA ALA A 287 -20.37 -1.09 -0.02
C ALA A 287 -20.55 0.01 1.02
N TRP A 288 -19.59 0.20 1.93
CA TRP A 288 -19.73 1.08 3.09
C TRP A 288 -18.99 2.42 2.97
N PHE A 289 -18.02 2.56 2.08
CA PHE A 289 -17.16 3.73 2.06
C PHE A 289 -17.86 4.98 1.54
N ASP A 290 -18.00 6.01 2.39
CA ASP A 290 -18.22 7.40 1.98
C ASP A 290 -17.05 8.28 2.45
N ILE A 291 -16.66 9.24 1.62
CA ILE A 291 -15.58 10.17 1.92
C ILE A 291 -15.90 11.09 3.11
N GLY A 292 -17.17 11.35 3.39
CA GLY A 292 -17.64 12.15 4.52
C GLY A 292 -17.45 11.49 5.88
N ASP A 293 -17.28 10.17 5.92
CA ASP A 293 -17.01 9.40 7.15
C ASP A 293 -15.50 9.30 7.47
N VAL A 294 -14.65 9.95 6.68
CA VAL A 294 -13.21 10.02 6.96
C VAL A 294 -12.94 11.00 8.11
N ASN A 295 -12.24 10.51 9.12
CA ASN A 295 -11.87 11.25 10.31
C ASN A 295 -10.82 12.33 10.03
N LYS A 296 -10.86 13.42 10.82
CA LYS A 296 -9.89 14.54 10.74
C LYS A 296 -8.56 14.29 11.45
N GLY A 297 -8.51 13.31 12.36
CA GLY A 297 -7.32 13.01 13.15
C GLY A 297 -6.25 12.27 12.36
N ALA A 298 -4.97 12.57 12.64
CA ALA A 298 -3.86 11.81 12.09
C ALA A 298 -3.93 10.34 12.56
N ALA A 299 -3.75 9.41 11.63
CA ALA A 299 -3.76 7.99 11.92
C ALA A 299 -2.32 7.49 12.18
N ARG A 300 -2.12 6.77 13.28
CA ARG A 300 -0.81 6.20 13.63
C ARG A 300 -0.66 4.80 13.04
N PHE A 301 0.45 4.55 12.37
CA PHE A 301 0.81 3.23 11.86
C PHE A 301 1.28 2.31 13.00
N ASP A 302 0.82 1.06 12.98
CA ASP A 302 1.02 0.02 13.97
C ASP A 302 1.18 -1.34 13.26
N PHE A 303 2.41 -1.85 13.26
CA PHE A 303 2.75 -3.13 12.64
C PHE A 303 2.09 -4.33 13.34
N ALA A 304 1.92 -4.29 14.66
CA ALA A 304 1.31 -5.39 15.39
C ALA A 304 -0.19 -5.52 15.04
N LYS A 305 -0.88 -4.38 14.88
CA LYS A 305 -2.28 -4.38 14.39
C LYS A 305 -2.38 -4.89 12.96
N LEU A 306 -1.48 -4.47 12.06
CA LEU A 306 -1.44 -4.96 10.69
C LEU A 306 -1.17 -6.48 10.62
N GLU A 307 -0.19 -6.98 11.36
CA GLU A 307 0.16 -8.41 11.42
C GLU A 307 -0.99 -9.25 11.99
N ALA A 308 -1.62 -8.80 13.07
CA ALA A 308 -2.80 -9.47 13.63
C ALA A 308 -3.95 -9.53 12.61
N LEU A 309 -4.23 -8.42 11.92
CA LEU A 309 -5.26 -8.33 10.90
C LEU A 309 -4.94 -9.25 9.70
N ASN A 310 -3.69 -9.27 9.25
CA ASN A 310 -3.24 -10.15 8.16
C ASN A 310 -3.46 -11.63 8.48
N GLY A 311 -3.13 -12.06 9.70
CA GLY A 311 -3.42 -13.42 10.14
C GLY A 311 -4.92 -13.76 10.13
N VAL A 312 -5.80 -12.80 10.47
CA VAL A 312 -7.25 -13.01 10.36
C VAL A 312 -7.69 -13.19 8.90
N HIS A 313 -7.17 -12.37 7.99
CA HIS A 313 -7.45 -12.50 6.56
C HIS A 313 -6.95 -13.84 6.00
N MET A 314 -5.73 -14.24 6.33
CA MET A 314 -5.17 -15.55 5.94
C MET A 314 -6.06 -16.71 6.41
N ARG A 315 -6.53 -16.70 7.65
CA ARG A 315 -7.41 -17.77 8.17
C ARG A 315 -8.80 -17.80 7.53
N ARG A 316 -9.36 -16.62 7.21
CA ARG A 316 -10.69 -16.51 6.57
C ARG A 316 -10.67 -16.87 5.08
N MET A 317 -9.53 -16.76 4.44
CA MET A 317 -9.36 -17.10 3.02
C MET A 317 -9.48 -18.61 2.79
N SER A 318 -10.00 -18.98 1.61
CA SER A 318 -10.03 -20.38 1.20
C SER A 318 -8.59 -20.90 1.02
N ASP A 319 -8.37 -22.19 1.23
CA ASP A 319 -7.03 -22.77 1.11
C ASP A 319 -6.52 -22.70 -0.35
N ALA A 320 -7.43 -22.78 -1.33
CA ALA A 320 -7.10 -22.63 -2.74
C ALA A 320 -6.64 -21.21 -3.08
N ASP A 321 -7.38 -20.18 -2.63
CA ASP A 321 -6.99 -18.79 -2.91
C ASP A 321 -5.69 -18.43 -2.18
N LEU A 322 -5.52 -18.88 -0.94
CA LEU A 322 -4.29 -18.64 -0.18
C LEU A 322 -3.09 -19.35 -0.82
N PHE A 323 -3.29 -20.55 -1.37
CA PHE A 323 -2.29 -21.26 -2.13
C PHE A 323 -1.85 -20.45 -3.36
N ASP A 324 -2.81 -19.98 -4.17
CA ASP A 324 -2.50 -19.22 -5.38
C ASP A 324 -1.75 -17.93 -5.07
N ILE A 325 -2.18 -17.19 -4.03
CA ILE A 325 -1.48 -15.99 -3.56
C ILE A 325 -0.09 -16.31 -3.05
N PHE A 326 0.07 -17.39 -2.28
CA PHE A 326 1.36 -17.83 -1.77
C PHE A 326 2.33 -18.10 -2.91
N ILE A 327 1.92 -18.89 -3.91
CA ILE A 327 2.73 -19.20 -5.10
C ILE A 327 3.10 -17.92 -5.86
N ALA A 328 2.13 -17.04 -6.12
CA ALA A 328 2.37 -15.78 -6.81
C ALA A 328 3.30 -14.83 -6.04
N THR A 329 3.40 -14.98 -4.71
CA THR A 329 4.23 -14.12 -3.86
C THR A 329 5.65 -14.65 -3.69
N LEU A 330 5.91 -15.94 -3.90
CA LEU A 330 7.24 -16.57 -3.74
C LEU A 330 8.39 -15.79 -4.41
N PRO A 331 8.27 -15.24 -5.64
CA PRO A 331 9.37 -14.48 -6.26
C PRO A 331 9.82 -13.24 -5.48
N TYR A 332 8.96 -12.74 -4.59
CA TYR A 332 9.18 -11.52 -3.81
C TYR A 332 9.59 -11.81 -2.36
N LEU A 333 9.50 -13.05 -1.90
CA LEU A 333 9.88 -13.45 -0.54
C LEU A 333 11.35 -13.85 -0.48
N GLU A 334 12.00 -13.59 0.66
CA GLU A 334 13.33 -14.09 0.92
C GLU A 334 13.35 -15.64 0.86
N GLY A 335 14.24 -16.20 0.04
CA GLY A 335 14.31 -17.66 -0.21
C GLY A 335 13.17 -18.24 -1.06
N GLY A 336 12.14 -17.46 -1.39
CA GLY A 336 10.97 -17.92 -2.14
C GLY A 336 11.26 -18.41 -3.57
N PRO A 337 12.16 -17.79 -4.37
CA PRO A 337 12.53 -18.33 -5.69
C PRO A 337 13.06 -19.77 -5.65
N ALA A 338 13.87 -20.10 -4.63
CA ALA A 338 14.40 -21.47 -4.48
C ALA A 338 13.29 -22.48 -4.10
N ILE A 339 12.26 -22.03 -3.39
CA ILE A 339 11.07 -22.86 -3.11
C ILE A 339 10.26 -23.06 -4.40
N ALA A 340 10.07 -21.99 -5.19
CA ALA A 340 9.35 -22.05 -6.46
C ALA A 340 9.99 -23.07 -7.44
N GLU A 341 11.31 -23.12 -7.52
CA GLU A 341 12.04 -24.11 -8.35
C GLU A 341 11.81 -25.56 -7.90
N ARG A 342 11.52 -25.78 -6.62
CA ARG A 342 11.32 -27.12 -6.04
C ARG A 342 9.86 -27.57 -6.05
N LEU A 343 8.91 -26.71 -6.42
CA LEU A 343 7.48 -26.99 -6.38
C LEU A 343 7.01 -27.79 -7.62
N ASP A 344 7.10 -29.12 -7.52
CA ASP A 344 6.43 -30.05 -8.42
C ASP A 344 4.95 -30.28 -8.03
N ASP A 345 4.19 -30.98 -8.87
CA ASP A 345 2.76 -31.23 -8.64
C ASP A 345 2.50 -31.99 -7.33
N ARG A 346 3.43 -32.88 -6.94
CA ARG A 346 3.36 -33.60 -5.66
C ARG A 346 3.46 -32.63 -4.49
N ARG A 347 4.48 -31.77 -4.47
CA ARG A 347 4.70 -30.80 -3.38
C ARG A 347 3.61 -29.73 -3.34
N LYS A 348 3.08 -29.33 -4.49
CA LYS A 348 1.91 -28.45 -4.56
C LYS A 348 0.69 -29.09 -3.88
N ALA A 349 0.40 -30.36 -4.18
CA ALA A 349 -0.68 -31.10 -3.54
C ALA A 349 -0.45 -31.26 -2.02
N GLN A 350 0.79 -31.53 -1.61
CA GLN A 350 1.16 -31.62 -0.19
C GLN A 350 1.00 -30.27 0.54
N LEU A 351 1.46 -29.18 -0.07
CA LEU A 351 1.32 -27.84 0.49
C LEU A 351 -0.15 -27.48 0.65
N LEU A 352 -0.97 -27.69 -0.40
CA LEU A 352 -2.41 -27.44 -0.35
C LEU A 352 -3.10 -28.25 0.75
N ALA A 353 -2.72 -29.53 0.93
CA ALA A 353 -3.23 -30.37 2.00
C ALA A 353 -2.78 -29.92 3.41
N ALA A 354 -1.61 -29.27 3.52
CA ALA A 354 -1.07 -28.75 4.78
C ALA A 354 -1.61 -27.37 5.15
N LEU A 355 -2.12 -26.59 4.19
CA LEU A 355 -2.55 -25.20 4.39
C LEU A 355 -3.55 -24.99 5.53
N PRO A 356 -4.58 -25.84 5.74
CA PRO A 356 -5.51 -25.69 6.86
C PRO A 356 -4.79 -25.59 8.22
N GLY A 357 -3.76 -26.41 8.43
CA GLY A 357 -3.00 -26.41 9.68
C GLY A 357 -1.89 -25.34 9.72
N LEU A 358 -1.34 -24.97 8.57
CA LEU A 358 -0.30 -23.94 8.46
C LEU A 358 -0.87 -22.54 8.69
N LYS A 359 -2.00 -22.19 8.07
CA LYS A 359 -2.59 -20.84 8.15
C LYS A 359 -3.12 -20.47 9.53
N GLU A 360 -3.46 -21.46 10.37
CA GLU A 360 -3.86 -21.23 11.76
C GLU A 360 -2.71 -20.69 12.63
N ARG A 361 -1.47 -20.90 12.20
CA ARG A 361 -0.27 -20.54 12.98
C ARG A 361 0.52 -19.38 12.38
N ALA A 362 0.33 -19.12 11.09
CA ALA A 362 0.99 -18.04 10.38
C ALA A 362 0.15 -16.75 10.41
N LYS A 363 0.84 -15.62 10.54
CA LYS A 363 0.29 -14.28 10.37
C LYS A 363 0.81 -13.58 9.12
N THR A 364 1.85 -14.11 8.47
CA THR A 364 2.38 -13.64 7.18
C THR A 364 2.71 -14.81 6.27
N LEU A 365 2.85 -14.56 4.97
CA LEU A 365 3.30 -15.58 4.02
C LEU A 365 4.75 -16.01 4.25
N VAL A 366 5.59 -15.16 4.86
CA VAL A 366 6.94 -15.52 5.30
C VAL A 366 6.87 -16.57 6.42
N GLU A 367 6.03 -16.35 7.43
CA GLU A 367 5.80 -17.36 8.47
C GLU A 367 5.18 -18.65 7.90
N LEU A 368 4.35 -18.53 6.85
CA LEU A 368 3.79 -19.67 6.14
C LEU A 368 4.87 -20.48 5.40
N VAL A 369 5.83 -19.80 4.76
CA VAL A 369 7.03 -20.42 4.15
C VAL A 369 7.80 -21.20 5.22
N ASP A 370 8.09 -20.56 6.37
CA ASP A 370 8.85 -21.18 7.46
C ASP A 370 8.14 -22.40 8.05
N GLY A 371 6.81 -22.31 8.17
CA GLY A 371 5.94 -23.39 8.62
C GLY A 371 5.88 -24.55 7.63
N ALA A 372 5.89 -24.26 6.33
CA ALA A 372 5.88 -25.26 5.26
C ALA A 372 7.26 -25.87 4.96
N GLY A 373 8.34 -25.30 5.52
CA GLY A 373 9.72 -25.70 5.24
C GLY A 373 9.98 -27.21 5.29
N PHE A 374 9.32 -27.94 6.20
CA PHE A 374 9.47 -29.39 6.35
C PHE A 374 9.09 -30.21 5.09
N LEU A 375 8.30 -29.64 4.17
CA LEU A 375 7.94 -30.24 2.88
C LEU A 375 9.07 -30.17 1.85
N PHE A 376 10.00 -29.22 2.02
CA PHE A 376 11.05 -28.90 1.06
C PHE A 376 12.45 -29.31 1.54
N THR A 377 12.58 -29.76 2.78
CA THR A 377 13.83 -30.23 3.37
C THR A 377 14.17 -31.64 2.90
N GLU A 378 15.44 -31.85 2.53
CA GLU A 378 15.99 -33.16 2.21
C GLU A 378 16.52 -33.84 3.47
N ARG A 379 16.41 -35.17 3.51
CA ARG A 379 16.93 -35.97 4.63
C ARG A 379 18.45 -36.12 4.53
N PRO A 380 19.18 -36.18 5.67
CA PRO A 380 18.68 -36.06 7.05
C PRO A 380 18.28 -34.62 7.39
N LEU A 381 17.23 -34.47 8.20
CA LEU A 381 16.71 -33.15 8.56
C LEU A 381 17.67 -32.39 9.48
N PRO A 382 17.87 -31.07 9.28
CA PRO A 382 18.46 -30.22 10.30
C PRO A 382 17.49 -30.16 11.50
N ILE A 383 18.04 -30.41 12.69
CA ILE A 383 17.27 -30.44 13.95
C ILE A 383 17.59 -29.17 14.74
N ASP A 384 16.58 -28.38 15.08
CA ASP A 384 16.74 -27.21 15.94
C ASP A 384 17.04 -27.62 17.40
N GLU A 385 17.62 -26.70 18.19
CA GLU A 385 18.02 -27.01 19.58
C GLU A 385 16.85 -27.50 20.45
N LYS A 386 15.65 -26.96 20.27
CA LYS A 386 14.46 -27.36 21.04
C LYS A 386 13.98 -28.74 20.60
N ALA A 387 14.02 -29.05 19.30
CA ALA A 387 13.71 -30.34 18.74
C ALA A 387 14.73 -31.40 19.19
N ALA A 388 16.02 -31.07 19.23
CA ALA A 388 17.07 -31.95 19.74
C ALA A 388 16.82 -32.33 21.20
N ALA A 389 16.38 -31.37 22.04
CA ALA A 389 15.99 -31.66 23.42
C ALA A 389 14.79 -32.62 23.52
N LEU A 390 13.83 -32.55 22.59
CA LEU A 390 12.69 -33.48 22.50
C LEU A 390 13.08 -34.87 21.96
N LEU A 391 14.27 -35.01 21.36
CA LEU A 391 14.81 -36.25 20.82
C LEU A 391 15.84 -36.92 21.76
N ALA A 392 16.10 -36.32 22.92
CA ALA A 392 17.04 -36.83 23.92
C ALA A 392 16.39 -37.86 24.88
N GLY A 393 17.23 -38.56 25.65
CA GLY A 393 16.78 -39.50 26.68
C GLY A 393 15.99 -40.69 26.11
N GLU A 394 14.81 -40.95 26.68
CA GLU A 394 13.95 -42.08 26.29
C GLU A 394 13.21 -41.87 24.96
N ALA A 395 13.35 -40.69 24.33
CA ALA A 395 12.66 -40.35 23.08
C ALA A 395 12.95 -41.36 21.95
N ARG A 396 14.16 -41.93 21.89
CA ARG A 396 14.51 -42.94 20.88
C ARG A 396 13.70 -44.23 21.02
N GLU A 397 13.48 -44.71 22.23
CA GLU A 397 12.65 -45.89 22.48
C GLU A 397 11.18 -45.60 22.15
N VAL A 398 10.69 -44.42 22.55
CA VAL A 398 9.33 -43.96 22.23
C VAL A 398 9.12 -43.88 20.72
N LEU A 399 10.11 -43.36 19.98
CA LEU A 399 10.07 -43.25 18.52
C LEU A 399 10.13 -44.61 17.82
N ARG A 400 10.88 -45.59 18.35
CA ARG A 400 10.86 -46.97 17.80
C ARG A 400 9.48 -47.58 17.89
N GLY A 401 8.85 -47.52 19.06
CA GLY A 401 7.50 -48.04 19.25
C GLY A 401 6.45 -47.30 18.41
N ALA A 402 6.56 -45.97 18.31
CA ALA A 402 5.71 -45.16 17.45
C ALA A 402 5.88 -45.52 15.96
N ARG A 403 7.12 -45.72 15.48
CA ARG A 403 7.40 -46.16 14.10
C ARG A 403 6.75 -47.50 13.80
N ASP A 404 6.86 -48.46 14.72
CA ASP A 404 6.32 -49.80 14.53
C ASP A 404 4.78 -49.79 14.51
N ALA A 405 4.16 -49.01 15.40
CA ALA A 405 2.72 -48.78 15.39
C ALA A 405 2.23 -48.16 14.07
N LEU A 406 2.94 -47.14 13.57
CA LEU A 406 2.63 -46.51 12.28
C LEU A 406 2.84 -47.47 11.10
N LYS A 407 3.89 -48.31 11.14
CA LYS A 407 4.18 -49.30 10.11
C LYS A 407 3.08 -50.37 10.01
N ALA A 408 2.36 -50.63 11.09
CA ALA A 408 1.25 -51.59 11.12
C ALA A 408 -0.03 -51.11 10.39
N ILE A 409 -0.13 -49.82 10.05
CA ILE A 409 -1.28 -49.28 9.28
C ILE A 409 -1.27 -49.92 7.89
N SER A 410 -2.25 -50.77 7.59
CA SER A 410 -2.29 -51.57 6.35
C SER A 410 -3.12 -50.95 5.22
N ALA A 411 -4.09 -50.08 5.55
CA ALA A 411 -4.92 -49.38 4.58
C ALA A 411 -5.23 -47.95 5.04
N GLY A 412 -5.18 -46.98 4.12
CA GLY A 412 -5.53 -45.58 4.37
C GLY A 412 -4.51 -44.83 5.24
N TRP A 413 -3.43 -44.31 4.63
CA TRP A 413 -2.49 -43.42 5.32
C TRP A 413 -3.10 -42.03 5.50
N THR A 414 -3.85 -41.86 6.57
CA THR A 414 -4.60 -40.63 6.89
C THR A 414 -4.23 -40.13 8.29
N ALA A 415 -4.51 -38.86 8.58
CA ALA A 415 -4.26 -38.29 9.90
C ALA A 415 -5.03 -39.05 11.00
N ALA A 416 -6.29 -39.43 10.75
CA ALA A 416 -7.10 -40.18 11.70
C ALA A 416 -6.53 -41.59 11.99
N ALA A 417 -6.06 -42.30 10.95
CA ALA A 417 -5.43 -43.62 11.13
C ALA A 417 -4.10 -43.52 11.90
N ALA A 418 -3.29 -42.49 11.61
CA ALA A 418 -2.05 -42.23 12.31
C ALA A 418 -2.30 -41.85 13.79
N GLU A 419 -3.30 -41.02 14.06
CA GLU A 419 -3.68 -40.66 15.43
C GLU A 419 -4.13 -41.89 16.22
N ALA A 420 -5.01 -42.73 15.66
CA ALA A 420 -5.48 -43.94 16.32
C ALA A 420 -4.32 -44.88 16.69
N ALA A 421 -3.42 -45.16 15.75
CA ALA A 421 -2.26 -46.02 15.98
C ALA A 421 -1.34 -45.48 17.09
N ILE A 422 -1.05 -44.18 17.09
CA ILE A 422 -0.20 -43.56 18.10
C ILE A 422 -0.90 -43.49 19.46
N ARG A 423 -2.22 -43.28 19.50
CA ARG A 423 -3.01 -43.29 20.73
C ARG A 423 -3.04 -44.67 21.38
N ASP A 424 -3.23 -45.71 20.59
CA ASP A 424 -3.22 -47.10 21.08
C ASP A 424 -1.84 -47.50 21.60
N TYR A 425 -0.77 -47.13 20.88
CA TYR A 425 0.61 -47.31 21.35
C TYR A 425 0.87 -46.57 22.67
N ALA A 426 0.47 -45.30 22.75
CA ALA A 426 0.65 -44.50 23.96
C ALA A 426 -0.09 -45.14 25.15
N LEU A 427 -1.33 -45.60 24.95
CA LEU A 427 -2.13 -46.27 25.98
C LEU A 427 -1.47 -47.57 26.45
N ALA A 428 -1.02 -48.43 25.52
CA ALA A 428 -0.38 -49.70 25.84
C ALA A 428 0.94 -49.53 26.60
N GLY A 429 1.71 -48.47 26.29
CA GLY A 429 2.97 -48.14 26.96
C GLY A 429 2.82 -47.30 28.23
N GLY A 430 1.59 -46.92 28.63
CA GLY A 430 1.37 -46.03 29.78
C GLY A 430 1.82 -44.59 29.57
N TYR A 431 2.01 -44.16 28.32
CA TYR A 431 2.41 -42.80 27.97
C TYR A 431 1.21 -41.86 27.81
N LYS A 432 1.41 -40.57 28.12
CA LYS A 432 0.49 -39.53 27.65
C LYS A 432 0.72 -39.31 26.16
N LEU A 433 -0.33 -38.99 25.40
CA LEU A 433 -0.23 -38.75 23.95
C LEU A 433 0.84 -37.70 23.60
N GLY A 434 0.93 -36.63 24.39
CA GLY A 434 1.94 -35.57 24.20
C GLY A 434 3.39 -36.07 24.30
N THR A 435 3.64 -37.07 25.15
CA THR A 435 4.97 -37.70 25.34
C THR A 435 5.44 -38.41 24.08
N VAL A 436 4.52 -38.95 23.27
CA VAL A 436 4.83 -39.59 21.98
C VAL A 436 4.80 -38.56 20.84
N ALA A 437 3.80 -37.68 20.83
CA ALA A 437 3.58 -36.73 19.76
C ALA A 437 4.68 -35.65 19.65
N GLN A 438 5.31 -35.24 20.75
CA GLN A 438 6.36 -34.22 20.75
C GLN A 438 7.67 -34.72 20.09
N PRO A 439 8.27 -35.86 20.51
CA PRO A 439 9.40 -36.46 19.79
C PRO A 439 9.07 -36.78 18.34
N LEU A 440 7.87 -37.29 18.07
CA LEU A 440 7.43 -37.60 16.71
C LEU A 440 7.40 -36.36 15.82
N ARG A 441 6.90 -35.23 16.33
CA ARG A 441 6.96 -33.95 15.62
C ARG A 441 8.42 -33.55 15.33
N ALA A 442 9.27 -33.57 16.34
CA ALA A 442 10.67 -33.20 16.19
C ALA A 442 11.37 -34.07 15.13
N ALA A 443 11.11 -35.38 15.11
CA ALA A 443 11.66 -36.29 14.12
C ALA A 443 11.14 -36.01 12.69
N LEU A 444 9.87 -35.63 12.54
CA LEU A 444 9.25 -35.40 11.24
C LEU A 444 9.56 -34.03 10.64
N THR A 445 9.76 -32.99 11.46
CA THR A 445 9.89 -31.61 10.98
C THR A 445 11.23 -30.96 11.32
N GLY A 446 12.04 -31.57 12.19
CA GLY A 446 13.24 -30.95 12.75
C GLY A 446 12.96 -29.78 13.69
N LYS A 447 11.68 -29.51 14.02
CA LYS A 447 11.23 -28.39 14.84
C LYS A 447 10.38 -28.83 16.02
N SER A 448 10.40 -28.03 17.08
CA SER A 448 9.54 -28.25 18.26
C SER A 448 8.05 -27.90 18.03
N THR A 449 7.74 -27.15 16.97
CA THR A 449 6.39 -26.75 16.57
C THR A 449 6.11 -27.09 15.11
N SER A 450 4.84 -27.34 14.79
CA SER A 450 4.35 -27.71 13.46
C SER A 450 2.82 -27.57 13.41
N PRO A 451 2.17 -27.76 12.25
CA PRO A 451 0.78 -28.20 12.19
C PRO A 451 0.52 -29.46 13.04
N GLY A 452 -0.74 -29.92 13.11
CA GLY A 452 -1.05 -31.19 13.78
C GLY A 452 -0.10 -32.30 13.34
N VAL A 453 0.54 -33.01 14.28
CA VAL A 453 1.60 -33.97 13.92
C VAL A 453 1.07 -35.12 13.05
N PHE A 454 -0.21 -35.45 13.21
CA PHE A 454 -0.90 -36.45 12.39
C PHE A 454 -1.22 -35.93 10.98
N ASP A 455 -1.52 -34.63 10.85
CA ASP A 455 -1.64 -33.98 9.54
C ASP A 455 -0.27 -33.96 8.83
N VAL A 456 0.80 -33.68 9.56
CA VAL A 456 2.18 -33.76 9.03
C VAL A 456 2.49 -35.15 8.50
N LEU A 457 2.15 -36.22 9.26
CA LEU A 457 2.30 -37.60 8.79
C LEU A 457 1.50 -37.87 7.51
N ALA A 458 0.24 -37.43 7.46
CA ALA A 458 -0.61 -37.62 6.30
C ALA A 458 -0.06 -36.91 5.06
N VAL A 459 0.39 -35.66 5.22
CA VAL A 459 0.94 -34.83 4.14
C VAL A 459 2.28 -35.37 3.64
N LEU A 460 3.21 -35.74 4.53
CA LEU A 460 4.50 -36.31 4.13
C LEU A 460 4.34 -37.65 3.40
N GLY A 461 3.31 -38.41 3.79
CA GLY A 461 3.08 -39.77 3.33
C GLY A 461 3.92 -40.78 4.10
N ARG A 462 3.60 -42.06 3.88
CA ARG A 462 4.12 -43.19 4.66
C ARG A 462 5.62 -43.31 4.63
N GLU A 463 6.20 -43.40 3.44
CA GLU A 463 7.61 -43.72 3.26
C GLU A 463 8.50 -42.65 3.89
N GLU A 464 8.24 -41.39 3.56
CA GLU A 464 9.00 -40.25 4.08
C GLU A 464 8.86 -40.13 5.61
N SER A 465 7.64 -40.30 6.14
CA SER A 465 7.40 -40.26 7.58
C SER A 465 8.19 -41.32 8.34
N LEU A 466 8.11 -42.58 7.91
CA LEU A 466 8.80 -43.69 8.57
C LEU A 466 10.32 -43.54 8.47
N ALA A 467 10.82 -43.01 7.36
CA ALA A 467 12.24 -42.86 7.13
C ALA A 467 12.84 -41.67 7.91
N ARG A 468 12.10 -40.55 8.07
CA ARG A 468 12.48 -39.46 8.99
C ARG A 468 12.55 -39.91 10.44
N ILE A 469 11.60 -40.76 10.86
CA ILE A 469 11.63 -41.34 12.21
C ILE A 469 12.86 -42.26 12.35
N ALA A 470 13.19 -43.06 11.32
CA ALA A 470 14.35 -43.94 11.30
C ALA A 470 15.67 -43.17 11.50
N ASP A 471 15.83 -42.02 10.84
CA ASP A 471 17.04 -41.18 10.96
C ASP A 471 17.33 -40.69 12.41
N GLN A 472 16.36 -40.77 13.32
CA GLN A 472 16.52 -40.33 14.72
C GLN A 472 16.72 -41.48 15.72
N ILE A 473 16.47 -42.72 15.32
CA ILE A 473 16.52 -43.91 16.18
C ILE A 473 17.68 -44.85 15.85
N ASP A 474 18.15 -44.80 14.60
CA ASP A 474 19.34 -45.47 14.09
C ASP A 474 20.56 -44.54 14.28
#